data_AF-A0A1M4XU13-F1
#
_entry.id   AF-A0A1M4XU13-F1
#
_cell.length_a   1.000
_cell.length_b   1.000
_cell.length_c   1.000
_cell.angle_alpha   90.00
_cell.angle_beta   90.00
_cell.angle_gamma   90.00
#
_symmetry.space_group_name_H-M   'P 1'
#
loop_
_entity.id
_entity.type
_entity.pdbx_description
1 polymer ?
#
loop_
_entity_poly.entity_id
_entity_poly.type
_entity_poly.pdbx_seq_one_letter_code
_entity_poly.pdbx_strand_id
1 'polypeptide(L)'
;MEDKLTRVMLEIAIERAFKEIELKSKRGIRNLVDLGAHFAKGRFQKDFYNIAQIMLENENSPYYKLIFNIVQNVDHNILKTFGINLGLNSWTYGAKKIRQYEEKKGYNVPWTIIFDFTNPKNDILDYNKIENIINEGKSIGLYSYIFFLDNNENRFKGLIEILKSNKDCAFIVFVNPIILAEEYVLELKNIGNILLSINIRDNNPFFDSKILLLKKNKLLFGVHMIYDNNDVKSILNNSWAMDVVNLDCAFAFLIPSLECSEEIVVSINKYIKDAKTNQKYPVFLIDFYKDINHVNKTISQEYYLMEFLPDETFLYTSLLQLL
;
A
#
# COMPACT_ATOMS: atom_id res chain seq x y z
N MET A 1 0.83 17.57 21.90
CA MET A 1 2.01 17.35 22.77
C MET A 1 2.22 15.85 23.00
N GLU A 2 1.18 15.08 23.35
CA GLU A 2 1.21 13.61 23.48
C GLU A 2 1.60 12.89 22.16
N ASP A 3 1.13 13.39 21.01
CA ASP A 3 1.41 12.76 19.71
C ASP A 3 2.85 12.92 19.22
N LYS A 4 3.50 14.05 19.55
CA LYS A 4 4.90 14.30 19.19
C LYS A 4 5.85 13.40 19.98
N LEU A 5 5.54 13.18 21.27
CA LEU A 5 6.32 12.27 22.13
C LEU A 5 6.14 10.81 21.70
N THR A 6 4.90 10.40 21.43
CA THR A 6 4.58 9.05 20.90
C THR A 6 5.35 8.78 19.61
N ARG A 7 5.38 9.75 18.69
CA ARG A 7 6.13 9.63 17.43
C ARG A 7 7.62 9.43 17.66
N VAL A 8 8.26 10.24 18.50
CA VAL A 8 9.71 10.12 18.79
C VAL A 8 10.02 8.76 19.43
N MET A 9 9.18 8.29 20.36
CA MET A 9 9.34 6.96 20.97
C MET A 9 9.23 5.83 19.94
N LEU A 10 8.24 5.90 19.05
CA LEU A 10 8.07 4.94 17.96
C LEU A 10 9.26 4.95 17.00
N GLU A 11 9.75 6.13 16.61
CA GLU A 11 10.93 6.27 15.72
C GLU A 11 12.17 5.59 16.32
N ILE A 12 12.48 5.85 17.59
CA ILE A 12 13.62 5.23 18.29
C ILE A 12 13.46 3.71 18.36
N ALA A 13 12.26 3.23 18.67
CA ALA A 13 12.00 1.82 18.83
C ALA A 13 12.01 1.06 17.50
N ILE A 14 11.49 1.66 16.42
CA ILE A 14 11.59 1.14 15.05
C ILE A 14 13.06 1.02 14.64
N GLU A 15 13.87 2.05 14.88
CA GLU A 15 15.31 2.01 14.56
C GLU A 15 16.05 0.90 15.31
N ARG A 16 15.73 0.70 16.58
CA ARG A 16 16.27 -0.42 17.36
C ARG A 16 15.82 -1.76 16.80
N ALA A 17 14.53 -1.90 16.48
CA ALA A 17 13.99 -3.13 15.92
C ALA A 17 14.67 -3.48 14.59
N PHE A 18 14.88 -2.51 13.70
CA PHE A 18 15.59 -2.75 12.44
C PHE A 18 16.99 -3.32 12.65
N LYS A 19 17.78 -2.78 13.60
CA LYS A 19 19.10 -3.35 13.94
C LYS A 19 19.02 -4.80 14.42
N GLU A 20 18.01 -5.15 15.21
CA GLU A 20 17.79 -6.54 15.65
C GLU A 20 17.37 -7.45 14.49
N ILE A 21 16.52 -6.95 13.59
CA ILE A 21 16.00 -7.68 12.42
C ILE A 21 17.11 -7.92 11.38
N GLU A 22 18.01 -6.97 11.17
CA GLU A 22 19.20 -7.14 10.30
C GLU A 22 20.07 -8.32 10.74
N LEU A 23 20.18 -8.54 12.06
CA LEU A 23 20.83 -9.70 12.67
C LEU A 23 19.99 -10.98 12.61
N LYS A 24 18.94 -11.00 11.79
CA LYS A 24 17.99 -12.11 11.59
C LYS A 24 17.26 -12.54 12.87
N SER A 25 17.04 -11.60 13.80
CA SER A 25 16.30 -11.87 15.03
C SER A 25 14.80 -11.91 14.77
N LYS A 26 14.19 -13.10 14.82
CA LYS A 26 12.72 -13.27 14.84
C LYS A 26 12.10 -12.55 16.05
N ARG A 27 12.83 -12.46 17.15
CA ARG A 27 12.40 -11.71 18.35
C ARG A 27 12.29 -10.21 18.07
N GLY A 28 13.20 -9.64 17.29
CA GLY A 28 13.14 -8.22 16.90
C GLY A 28 11.84 -7.88 16.15
N ILE A 29 11.39 -8.79 15.27
CA ILE A 29 10.12 -8.66 14.55
C ILE A 29 8.93 -8.71 15.51
N ARG A 30 8.88 -9.70 16.40
CA ARG A 30 7.80 -9.83 17.39
C ARG A 30 7.73 -8.62 18.32
N ASN A 31 8.88 -8.18 18.84
CA ASN A 31 8.96 -6.98 19.68
C ASN A 31 8.39 -5.73 18.98
N LEU A 32 8.64 -5.58 17.67
CA LEU A 32 8.12 -4.46 16.89
C LEU A 32 6.58 -4.52 16.77
N VAL A 33 6.03 -5.72 16.54
CA VAL A 33 4.58 -5.94 16.50
C VAL A 33 3.96 -5.69 17.87
N ASP A 34 4.56 -6.20 18.95
CA ASP A 34 4.09 -6.01 20.32
C ASP A 34 4.11 -4.53 20.73
N LEU A 35 5.13 -3.79 20.30
CA LEU A 35 5.21 -2.36 20.51
C LEU A 35 4.07 -1.63 19.79
N GLY A 36 3.83 -1.97 18.52
CA GLY A 36 2.71 -1.42 17.77
C GLY A 36 1.36 -1.73 18.45
N ALA A 37 1.18 -2.97 18.92
CA ALA A 37 0.01 -3.40 19.67
C ALA A 37 -0.19 -2.59 20.96
N HIS A 38 0.89 -2.24 21.66
CA HIS A 38 0.84 -1.41 22.86
C HIS A 38 0.31 0.01 22.56
N PHE A 39 0.69 0.60 21.43
CA PHE A 39 0.21 1.92 21.02
C PHE A 39 -1.14 1.90 20.29
N ALA A 40 -1.68 0.72 20.00
CA ALA A 40 -2.95 0.55 19.30
C ALA A 40 -4.14 1.05 20.16
N LYS A 41 -4.65 2.24 19.85
CA LYS A 41 -5.81 2.83 20.53
C LYS A 41 -7.13 2.51 19.81
N GLY A 42 -7.11 2.25 18.49
CA GLY A 42 -8.30 1.97 17.68
C GLY A 42 -8.62 0.48 17.50
N ARG A 43 -9.90 0.13 17.28
CA ARG A 43 -10.34 -1.25 16.97
C ARG A 43 -9.53 -1.89 15.84
N PHE A 44 -9.41 -1.19 14.70
CA PHE A 44 -8.60 -1.63 13.55
C PHE A 44 -7.16 -1.99 13.92
N GLN A 45 -6.46 -1.10 14.64
CA GLN A 45 -5.07 -1.34 15.01
C GLN A 45 -4.97 -2.59 15.90
N LYS A 46 -5.86 -2.73 16.88
CA LYS A 46 -5.88 -3.90 17.76
C LYS A 46 -6.12 -5.19 16.98
N ASP A 47 -7.07 -5.19 16.06
CA ASP A 47 -7.36 -6.34 15.21
C ASP A 47 -6.17 -6.69 14.31
N PHE A 48 -5.55 -5.68 13.67
CA PHE A 48 -4.36 -5.84 12.85
C PHE A 48 -3.19 -6.44 13.64
N TYR A 49 -2.85 -5.84 14.80
CA TYR A 49 -1.73 -6.31 15.60
C TYR A 49 -1.99 -7.69 16.22
N ASN A 50 -3.24 -8.00 16.61
CA ASN A 50 -3.61 -9.32 17.07
C ASN A 50 -3.43 -10.38 15.97
N ILE A 51 -3.87 -10.09 14.74
CA ILE A 51 -3.64 -10.98 13.59
C ILE A 51 -2.13 -11.14 13.34
N ALA A 52 -1.36 -10.06 13.37
CA ALA A 52 0.08 -10.12 13.18
C ALA A 52 0.78 -10.94 14.27
N GLN A 53 0.38 -10.79 15.54
CA GLN A 53 0.91 -11.59 16.65
C GLN A 53 0.61 -13.07 16.44
N ILE A 54 -0.65 -13.44 16.16
CA ILE A 54 -1.06 -14.83 15.87
C ILE A 54 -0.26 -15.40 14.70
N MET A 55 -0.09 -14.62 13.62
CA MET A 55 0.68 -15.08 12.46
C MET A 55 2.14 -15.37 12.82
N LEU A 56 2.74 -14.55 13.70
CA LEU A 56 4.14 -14.66 14.10
C LEU A 56 4.40 -15.69 15.21
N GLU A 57 3.36 -16.28 15.82
CA GLU A 57 3.49 -17.47 16.67
C GLU A 57 4.03 -18.66 15.88
N ASN A 58 3.71 -18.75 14.59
CA ASN A 58 4.33 -19.72 13.70
C ASN A 58 5.80 -19.35 13.44
N GLU A 59 6.73 -19.96 14.18
CA GLU A 59 8.16 -19.69 13.99
C GLU A 59 8.66 -20.01 12.57
N ASN A 60 7.98 -20.88 11.83
CA ASN A 60 8.33 -21.23 10.45
C ASN A 60 7.61 -20.36 9.41
N SER A 61 6.96 -19.28 9.84
CA SER A 61 6.27 -18.34 8.96
C SER A 61 7.19 -17.80 7.85
N PRO A 62 6.79 -17.91 6.58
CA PRO A 62 7.46 -17.21 5.49
C PRO A 62 7.48 -15.69 5.64
N TYR A 63 6.61 -15.10 6.49
CA TYR A 63 6.65 -13.67 6.78
C TYR A 63 7.89 -13.24 7.57
N TYR A 64 8.54 -14.14 8.32
CA TYR A 64 9.86 -13.83 8.87
C TYR A 64 10.87 -13.58 7.74
N LYS A 65 10.87 -14.43 6.69
CA LYS A 65 11.75 -14.26 5.52
C LYS A 65 11.42 -12.96 4.78
N LEU A 66 10.14 -12.66 4.57
CA LEU A 66 9.70 -11.40 3.96
C LEU A 66 10.26 -10.18 4.72
N ILE A 67 10.05 -10.12 6.03
CA ILE A 67 10.45 -8.97 6.85
C ILE A 67 11.99 -8.85 6.91
N PHE A 68 12.72 -9.96 7.02
CA PHE A 68 14.18 -9.93 6.93
C PHE A 68 14.65 -9.38 5.58
N ASN A 69 14.07 -9.85 4.47
CA ASN A 69 14.43 -9.38 3.14
C ASN A 69 14.15 -7.88 2.97
N ILE A 70 13.00 -7.39 3.44
CA ILE A 70 12.64 -5.97 3.37
C ILE A 70 13.63 -5.12 4.20
N VAL A 71 13.86 -5.47 5.46
CA VAL A 71 14.72 -4.65 6.35
C VAL A 71 16.18 -4.66 5.90
N GLN A 72 16.66 -5.74 5.29
CA GLN A 72 18.02 -5.81 4.76
C GLN A 72 18.22 -5.03 3.45
N ASN A 73 17.20 -5.00 2.59
CA ASN A 73 17.33 -4.49 1.22
C ASN A 73 16.73 -3.11 0.99
N VAL A 74 15.88 -2.61 1.90
CA VAL A 74 15.27 -1.28 1.80
C VAL A 74 15.92 -0.32 2.78
N ASP A 75 16.07 0.94 2.38
CA ASP A 75 16.57 2.00 3.24
C ASP A 75 15.63 2.17 4.46
N HIS A 76 16.20 2.11 5.66
CA HIS A 76 15.44 2.17 6.91
C HIS A 76 14.65 3.48 7.06
N ASN A 77 15.12 4.59 6.50
CA ASN A 77 14.38 5.85 6.54
C ASN A 77 13.12 5.76 5.68
N ILE A 78 13.15 5.05 4.56
CA ILE A 78 11.97 4.81 3.72
C ILE A 78 10.98 3.93 4.48
N LEU A 79 11.43 2.81 5.05
CA LEU A 79 10.57 1.92 5.83
C LEU A 79 9.92 2.62 7.02
N LYS A 80 10.70 3.41 7.76
CA LYS A 80 10.22 4.19 8.91
C LYS A 80 9.23 5.26 8.47
N THR A 81 9.56 6.05 7.45
CA THR A 81 8.72 7.17 6.99
C THR A 81 7.38 6.66 6.43
N PHE A 82 7.43 5.74 5.47
CA PHE A 82 6.23 5.14 4.90
C PHE A 82 5.39 4.42 5.97
N GLY A 83 6.02 3.62 6.83
CA GLY A 83 5.34 2.87 7.89
C GLY A 83 4.66 3.76 8.93
N ILE A 84 5.31 4.84 9.37
CA ILE A 84 4.72 5.83 10.28
C ILE A 84 3.56 6.56 9.60
N ASN A 85 3.71 6.95 8.34
CA ASN A 85 2.64 7.67 7.65
C ASN A 85 1.40 6.78 7.44
N LEU A 86 1.59 5.52 7.04
CA LEU A 86 0.48 4.58 6.84
C LEU A 86 -0.16 4.15 8.18
N GLY A 87 0.63 3.66 9.13
CA GLY A 87 0.11 3.12 10.39
C GLY A 87 -0.33 4.20 11.37
N LEU A 88 0.53 5.18 11.62
CA LEU A 88 0.31 6.19 12.66
C LEU A 88 -0.50 7.38 12.12
N ASN A 89 -0.09 8.01 11.02
CA ASN A 89 -0.82 9.19 10.53
C ASN A 89 -2.17 8.80 9.92
N SER A 90 -2.22 7.80 9.05
CA SER A 90 -3.47 7.40 8.39
C SER A 90 -4.35 6.53 9.30
N TRP A 91 -3.91 5.33 9.66
CA TRP A 91 -4.76 4.37 10.38
C TRP A 91 -4.94 4.64 11.87
N THR A 92 -4.21 5.60 12.45
CA THR A 92 -4.35 5.99 13.87
C THR A 92 -4.91 7.38 14.05
N TYR A 93 -4.14 8.41 13.71
CA TYR A 93 -4.58 9.78 13.87
C TYR A 93 -5.69 10.14 12.89
N GLY A 94 -5.53 9.76 11.63
CA GLY A 94 -6.49 9.94 10.54
C GLY A 94 -7.81 9.23 10.84
N ALA A 95 -7.77 7.95 11.17
CA ALA A 95 -8.96 7.18 11.54
C ALA A 95 -9.76 7.79 12.70
N LYS A 96 -9.08 8.34 13.74
CA LYS A 96 -9.76 9.06 14.82
C LYS A 96 -10.45 10.33 14.31
N LYS A 97 -9.78 11.08 13.43
CA LYS A 97 -10.28 12.34 12.87
C LYS A 97 -11.44 12.12 11.92
N ILE A 98 -11.37 11.07 11.10
CA ILE A 98 -12.46 10.59 10.22
C ILE A 98 -13.71 10.34 11.05
N ARG A 99 -13.64 9.50 12.10
CA ARG A 99 -14.81 9.21 12.95
C ARG A 99 -15.42 10.46 13.58
N GLN A 100 -14.58 11.37 14.07
CA GLN A 100 -15.05 12.65 14.63
C GLN A 100 -15.72 13.55 13.58
N TYR A 101 -15.26 13.48 12.32
CA TYR A 101 -15.87 14.20 11.21
C TYR A 101 -17.22 13.59 10.82
N GLU A 102 -17.28 12.26 10.71
CA GLU A 102 -18.49 11.48 10.43
C GLU A 102 -19.57 11.72 11.49
N GLU A 103 -19.21 11.64 12.78
CA GLU A 103 -20.10 11.93 13.91
C GLU A 103 -20.70 13.36 13.85
N LYS A 104 -19.93 14.34 13.35
CA LYS A 104 -20.36 15.75 13.29
C LYS A 104 -21.14 16.09 12.03
N LYS A 105 -20.84 15.45 10.90
CA LYS A 105 -21.36 15.84 9.59
C LYS A 105 -22.38 14.85 9.02
N GLY A 106 -22.41 13.62 9.51
CA GLY A 106 -23.35 12.60 9.08
C GLY A 106 -23.04 11.98 7.71
N TYR A 107 -21.81 12.13 7.21
CA TYR A 107 -21.36 11.51 5.95
C TYR A 107 -20.09 10.72 6.19
N ASN A 108 -19.94 9.61 5.48
CA ASN A 108 -18.80 8.70 5.59
C ASN A 108 -17.57 9.24 4.84
N VAL A 109 -16.37 9.04 5.38
CA VAL A 109 -15.10 9.54 4.81
C VAL A 109 -14.11 8.39 4.64
N PRO A 110 -13.51 8.18 3.45
CA PRO A 110 -12.69 7.00 3.24
C PRO A 110 -11.35 7.18 3.94
N TRP A 111 -10.62 6.09 4.17
CA TRP A 111 -9.27 6.20 4.73
C TRP A 111 -8.21 6.57 3.67
N THR A 112 -8.53 6.38 2.40
CA THR A 112 -7.67 6.72 1.25
C THR A 112 -8.52 7.19 0.08
N ILE A 113 -7.94 8.05 -0.76
CA ILE A 113 -8.48 8.42 -2.07
C ILE A 113 -7.64 7.73 -3.16
N ILE A 114 -8.30 7.23 -4.21
CA ILE A 114 -7.67 6.69 -5.41
C ILE A 114 -7.74 7.77 -6.50
N PHE A 115 -6.62 8.02 -7.17
CA PHE A 115 -6.55 8.80 -8.40
C PHE A 115 -6.20 7.85 -9.54
N ASP A 116 -7.13 7.62 -10.45
CA ASP A 116 -6.93 6.74 -11.58
C ASP A 116 -6.67 7.53 -12.86
N PHE A 117 -5.42 7.55 -13.31
CA PHE A 117 -4.97 8.18 -14.55
C PHE A 117 -4.72 7.17 -15.69
N THR A 118 -5.25 5.95 -15.59
CA THR A 118 -5.08 4.90 -16.62
C THR A 118 -5.88 5.20 -17.89
N ASN A 119 -6.97 5.96 -17.80
CA ASN A 119 -7.77 6.38 -18.94
C ASN A 119 -7.61 7.88 -19.22
N PRO A 120 -6.70 8.30 -20.10
CA PRO A 120 -6.33 9.71 -20.29
C PRO A 120 -7.40 10.54 -21.04
N LYS A 121 -8.58 9.99 -21.32
CA LYS A 121 -9.66 10.73 -21.98
C LYS A 121 -10.06 11.89 -21.07
N ASN A 122 -9.77 13.12 -21.52
CA ASN A 122 -9.99 14.37 -20.80
C ASN A 122 -9.23 14.46 -19.45
N ASP A 123 -7.90 14.38 -19.48
CA ASP A 123 -7.06 14.64 -18.28
C ASP A 123 -7.03 16.15 -17.92
N ILE A 124 -8.04 16.59 -17.16
CA ILE A 124 -8.25 18.00 -16.76
C ILE A 124 -7.89 18.21 -15.28
N LEU A 125 -7.79 17.14 -14.49
CA LEU A 125 -7.42 17.22 -13.06
C LEU A 125 -5.95 17.68 -12.88
N ASP A 126 -5.71 18.98 -12.83
CA ASP A 126 -4.35 19.51 -12.70
C ASP A 126 -3.70 19.24 -11.32
N TYR A 127 -2.39 19.49 -11.23
CA TYR A 127 -1.63 19.26 -10.00
C TYR A 127 -2.06 20.14 -8.82
N ASN A 128 -2.56 21.37 -9.08
CA ASN A 128 -3.06 22.25 -8.02
C ASN A 128 -4.35 21.67 -7.41
N LYS A 129 -5.24 21.10 -8.24
CA LYS A 129 -6.45 20.41 -7.77
C LYS A 129 -6.10 19.18 -6.95
N ILE A 130 -5.15 18.37 -7.39
CA ILE A 130 -4.67 17.22 -6.61
C ILE A 130 -4.12 17.67 -5.26
N GLU A 131 -3.29 18.72 -5.23
CA GLU A 131 -2.74 19.26 -3.98
C GLU A 131 -3.84 19.82 -3.06
N ASN A 132 -4.86 20.49 -3.61
CA ASN A 132 -6.01 20.96 -2.84
C ASN A 132 -6.80 19.79 -2.24
N ILE A 133 -7.09 18.74 -3.03
CA ILE A 133 -7.78 17.53 -2.53
C ILE A 133 -6.98 16.88 -1.39
N ILE A 134 -5.65 16.81 -1.50
CA ILE A 134 -4.80 16.27 -0.44
C ILE A 134 -4.84 17.15 0.82
N ASN A 135 -4.79 18.48 0.65
CA ASN A 135 -4.84 19.42 1.77
C ASN A 135 -6.19 19.38 2.50
N GLU A 136 -7.30 19.36 1.76
CA GLU A 136 -8.64 19.16 2.30
C GLU A 136 -8.78 17.78 2.96
N GLY A 137 -8.26 16.74 2.33
CA GLY A 137 -8.25 15.39 2.86
C GLY A 137 -7.54 15.29 4.22
N LYS A 138 -6.35 15.87 4.35
CA LYS A 138 -5.63 15.97 5.65
C LYS A 138 -6.45 16.71 6.69
N SER A 139 -7.22 17.73 6.28
CA SER A 139 -8.10 18.50 7.18
C SER A 139 -9.22 17.65 7.81
N ILE A 140 -9.57 16.50 7.21
CA ILE A 140 -10.58 15.56 7.71
C ILE A 140 -10.02 14.18 8.12
N GLY A 141 -8.74 13.91 7.88
CA GLY A 141 -8.05 12.71 8.39
C GLY A 141 -7.50 11.76 7.34
N LEU A 142 -7.53 12.13 6.06
CA LEU A 142 -6.91 11.36 4.98
C LEU A 142 -5.41 11.65 4.90
N TYR A 143 -4.60 10.63 5.17
CA TYR A 143 -3.14 10.66 5.04
C TYR A 143 -2.59 9.56 4.14
N SER A 144 -3.46 8.90 3.37
CA SER A 144 -3.06 7.89 2.38
C SER A 144 -3.73 8.19 1.05
N TYR A 145 -2.96 8.04 -0.02
CA TYR A 145 -3.42 8.29 -1.38
C TYR A 145 -2.82 7.25 -2.33
N ILE A 146 -3.63 6.81 -3.28
CA ILE A 146 -3.26 5.80 -4.27
C ILE A 146 -3.33 6.43 -5.65
N PHE A 147 -2.32 6.18 -6.47
CA PHE A 147 -2.24 6.70 -7.84
C PHE A 147 -2.05 5.54 -8.82
N PHE A 148 -2.91 5.45 -9.84
CA PHE A 148 -2.67 4.62 -11.01
C PHE A 148 -2.23 5.50 -12.18
N LEU A 149 -1.06 5.23 -12.75
CA LEU A 149 -0.47 6.10 -13.78
C LEU A 149 -0.25 5.42 -15.13
N ASP A 150 -0.41 4.10 -15.17
CA ASP A 150 -0.02 3.26 -16.31
C ASP A 150 1.34 3.70 -16.91
N ASN A 151 1.37 4.13 -18.17
CA ASN A 151 2.56 4.56 -18.89
C ASN A 151 2.69 6.10 -19.03
N ASN A 152 1.98 6.88 -18.21
CA ASN A 152 1.98 8.34 -18.28
C ASN A 152 3.16 8.97 -17.51
N GLU A 153 4.32 9.04 -18.18
CA GLU A 153 5.57 9.59 -17.59
C GLU A 153 5.42 11.06 -17.16
N ASN A 154 4.74 11.89 -17.96
CA ASN A 154 4.52 13.30 -17.64
C ASN A 154 3.75 13.45 -16.33
N ARG A 155 2.71 12.61 -16.15
CA ARG A 155 1.91 12.60 -14.91
C ARG A 155 2.78 12.23 -13.72
N PHE A 156 3.58 11.17 -13.85
CA PHE A 156 4.51 10.73 -12.83
C PHE A 156 5.50 11.83 -12.43
N LYS A 157 6.14 12.47 -13.41
CA LYS A 157 7.09 13.57 -13.17
C LYS A 157 6.45 14.72 -12.39
N GLY A 158 5.27 15.18 -12.77
CA GLY A 158 4.63 16.28 -12.04
C GLY A 158 4.07 15.88 -10.67
N LEU A 159 3.78 14.60 -10.43
CA LEU A 159 3.39 14.12 -9.10
C LEU A 159 4.54 14.17 -8.09
N ILE A 160 5.81 14.09 -8.52
CA ILE A 160 6.96 14.05 -7.61
C ILE A 160 6.98 15.22 -6.62
N GLU A 161 6.66 16.44 -7.07
CA GLU A 161 6.61 17.60 -6.18
C GLU A 161 5.47 17.52 -5.16
N ILE A 162 4.31 16.96 -5.53
CA ILE A 162 3.20 16.69 -4.58
C ILE A 162 3.62 15.66 -3.53
N LEU A 163 4.30 14.58 -3.95
CA LEU A 163 4.79 13.55 -3.03
C LEU A 163 5.77 14.14 -2.01
N LYS A 164 6.62 15.05 -2.48
CA LYS A 164 7.65 15.75 -1.70
C LYS A 164 7.10 16.80 -0.75
N SER A 165 6.04 17.53 -1.11
CA SER A 165 5.39 18.53 -0.24
C SER A 165 4.54 17.87 0.86
N ASN A 166 4.07 16.63 0.65
CA ASN A 166 3.18 15.92 1.55
C ASN A 166 3.88 14.77 2.31
N LYS A 167 4.98 15.09 3.02
CA LYS A 167 5.83 14.11 3.73
C LYS A 167 5.15 13.36 4.88
N ASP A 168 4.00 13.82 5.34
CA ASP A 168 3.17 13.20 6.38
C ASP A 168 2.15 12.20 5.81
N CYS A 169 1.98 12.15 4.49
CA CYS A 169 1.14 11.18 3.81
C CYS A 169 1.91 9.95 3.35
N ALA A 170 1.22 8.82 3.20
CA ALA A 170 1.74 7.61 2.57
C ALA A 170 1.15 7.47 1.17
N PHE A 171 2.00 7.28 0.16
CA PHE A 171 1.59 7.18 -1.23
C PHE A 171 1.86 5.78 -1.78
N ILE A 172 0.87 5.20 -2.44
CA ILE A 172 1.04 3.96 -3.22
C ILE A 172 0.85 4.31 -4.68
N VAL A 173 1.88 4.11 -5.49
CA VAL A 173 1.89 4.55 -6.89
C VAL A 173 2.09 3.36 -7.80
N PHE A 174 1.08 3.05 -8.60
CA PHE A 174 1.02 1.96 -9.56
C PHE A 174 1.49 2.47 -10.93
N VAL A 175 2.56 1.86 -11.44
CA VAL A 175 3.24 2.30 -12.66
C VAL A 175 3.58 1.15 -13.59
N ASN A 176 3.62 1.44 -14.89
CA ASN A 176 4.26 0.59 -15.87
C ASN A 176 5.80 0.71 -15.74
N PRO A 177 6.58 -0.38 -15.86
CA PRO A 177 8.05 -0.31 -15.82
C PRO A 177 8.68 0.72 -16.75
N ILE A 178 8.04 1.01 -17.90
CA ILE A 178 8.62 1.88 -18.93
C ILE A 178 8.87 3.32 -18.45
N ILE A 179 8.06 3.83 -17.51
CA ILE A 179 8.15 5.23 -17.06
C ILE A 179 9.14 5.47 -15.91
N LEU A 180 9.79 4.42 -15.40
CA LEU A 180 10.73 4.53 -14.28
C LEU A 180 12.17 4.80 -14.73
N ALA A 181 12.48 6.04 -15.08
CA ALA A 181 13.86 6.48 -15.30
C ALA A 181 14.70 6.47 -14.00
N GLU A 182 16.04 6.35 -14.13
CA GLU A 182 16.96 6.34 -12.97
C GLU A 182 16.90 7.64 -12.16
N GLU A 183 16.75 8.79 -12.84
CA GLU A 183 16.60 10.09 -12.20
C GLU A 183 15.39 10.14 -11.23
N TYR A 184 14.24 9.59 -11.64
CA TYR A 184 13.06 9.54 -10.78
C TYR A 184 13.29 8.63 -9.57
N VAL A 185 13.95 7.48 -9.75
CA VAL A 185 14.26 6.57 -8.64
C VAL A 185 15.16 7.23 -7.60
N LEU A 186 16.17 7.99 -8.04
CA LEU A 186 17.06 8.74 -7.15
C LEU A 186 16.31 9.85 -6.39
N GLU A 187 15.35 10.49 -7.03
CA GLU A 187 14.54 11.52 -6.39
C GLU A 187 13.61 10.92 -5.32
N LEU A 188 12.86 9.86 -5.65
CA LEU A 188 11.95 9.18 -4.72
C LEU A 188 12.65 8.64 -3.48
N LYS A 189 13.91 8.22 -3.61
CA LYS A 189 14.76 7.79 -2.49
C LYS A 189 14.81 8.83 -1.36
N ASN A 190 14.87 10.11 -1.71
CA ASN A 190 14.98 11.20 -0.74
C ASN A 190 13.62 11.61 -0.13
N ILE A 191 12.51 11.18 -0.74
CA ILE A 191 11.16 11.50 -0.27
C ILE A 191 10.72 10.48 0.78
N GLY A 192 10.89 9.18 0.50
CA GLY A 192 10.74 8.08 1.45
C GLY A 192 9.31 7.78 1.93
N ASN A 193 8.29 8.48 1.45
CA ASN A 193 6.89 8.26 1.80
C ASN A 193 6.08 7.49 0.74
N ILE A 194 6.78 6.77 -0.16
CA ILE A 194 6.19 6.09 -1.32
C ILE A 194 6.45 4.59 -1.28
N LEU A 195 5.42 3.82 -1.64
CA LEU A 195 5.50 2.45 -2.12
C LEU A 195 5.23 2.45 -3.63
N LEU A 196 6.23 2.12 -4.44
CA LEU A 196 6.05 1.91 -5.88
C LEU A 196 5.53 0.50 -6.14
N SER A 197 4.46 0.37 -6.91
CA SER A 197 3.94 -0.92 -7.37
C SER A 197 4.16 -1.06 -8.88
N ILE A 198 5.00 -2.02 -9.27
CA ILE A 198 5.44 -2.17 -10.66
C ILE A 198 4.58 -3.21 -11.37
N ASN A 199 4.04 -2.87 -12.54
CA ASN A 199 3.26 -3.82 -13.33
C ASN A 199 4.14 -4.99 -13.79
N ILE A 200 3.74 -6.22 -13.44
CA ILE A 200 4.46 -7.47 -13.77
C ILE A 200 3.95 -8.14 -15.05
N ARG A 201 2.91 -7.60 -15.70
CA ARG A 201 2.31 -8.20 -16.90
C ARG A 201 3.23 -8.06 -18.13
N ASP A 202 2.98 -8.95 -19.10
CA ASP A 202 3.44 -8.88 -20.50
C ASP A 202 4.94 -8.96 -20.77
N ASN A 203 5.72 -9.69 -19.95
CA ASN A 203 7.18 -9.86 -20.15
C ASN A 203 7.86 -8.54 -20.53
N ASN A 204 7.42 -7.44 -19.89
CA ASN A 204 7.86 -6.12 -20.25
C ASN A 204 9.40 -6.10 -20.22
N PRO A 205 10.08 -5.76 -21.33
CA PRO A 205 11.53 -5.94 -21.44
C PRO A 205 12.31 -5.07 -20.45
N PHE A 206 11.66 -4.06 -19.87
CA PHE A 206 12.24 -3.20 -18.85
C PHE A 206 12.06 -3.74 -17.43
N PHE A 207 11.13 -4.66 -17.17
CA PHE A 207 10.71 -5.09 -15.82
C PHE A 207 11.91 -5.47 -14.94
N ASP A 208 12.70 -6.47 -15.36
CA ASP A 208 13.84 -6.95 -14.58
C ASP A 208 14.85 -5.83 -14.30
N SER A 209 15.15 -4.99 -15.30
CA SER A 209 16.05 -3.87 -15.15
C SER A 209 15.55 -2.84 -14.14
N LYS A 210 14.24 -2.59 -14.07
CA LYS A 210 13.63 -1.67 -13.11
C LYS A 210 13.60 -2.26 -11.71
N ILE A 211 13.31 -3.55 -11.56
CA ILE A 211 13.41 -4.23 -10.27
C ILE A 211 14.86 -4.15 -9.73
N LEU A 212 15.86 -4.42 -10.58
CA LEU A 212 17.26 -4.26 -10.20
C LEU A 212 17.62 -2.83 -9.82
N LEU A 213 17.10 -1.84 -10.55
CA LEU A 213 17.30 -0.42 -10.26
C LEU A 213 16.72 -0.02 -8.89
N LEU A 214 15.51 -0.48 -8.56
CA LEU A 214 14.87 -0.24 -7.27
C LEU A 214 15.62 -0.91 -6.12
N LYS A 215 16.03 -2.18 -6.30
CA LYS A 215 16.86 -2.91 -5.33
C LYS A 215 18.21 -2.25 -5.09
N LYS A 216 18.93 -1.88 -6.15
CA LYS A 216 20.24 -1.18 -6.08
C LYS A 216 20.13 0.13 -5.29
N ASN A 217 19.03 0.85 -5.45
CA ASN A 217 18.78 2.10 -4.75
C ASN A 217 18.12 1.93 -3.37
N LYS A 218 17.82 0.69 -2.96
CA LYS A 218 17.17 0.31 -1.70
C LYS A 218 15.78 0.95 -1.52
N LEU A 219 14.99 1.01 -2.58
CA LEU A 219 13.63 1.55 -2.51
C LEU A 219 12.64 0.51 -2.00
N LEU A 220 11.58 0.98 -1.34
CA LEU A 220 10.42 0.16 -1.00
C LEU A 220 9.56 -0.01 -2.26
N PHE A 221 9.33 -1.26 -2.67
CA PHE A 221 8.49 -1.55 -3.81
C PHE A 221 7.64 -2.82 -3.62
N GLY A 222 6.56 -2.86 -4.38
CA GLY A 222 5.70 -4.00 -4.63
C GLY A 222 5.56 -4.23 -6.12
N VAL A 223 4.74 -5.20 -6.48
CA VAL A 223 4.34 -5.46 -7.87
C VAL A 223 2.83 -5.58 -7.96
N HIS A 224 2.28 -5.34 -9.15
CA HIS A 224 0.86 -5.58 -9.39
C HIS A 224 0.62 -6.27 -10.72
N MET A 225 -0.48 -7.01 -10.78
CA MET A 225 -1.03 -7.56 -12.00
C MET A 225 -2.50 -7.18 -12.10
N ILE A 226 -2.86 -6.59 -13.24
CA ILE A 226 -4.26 -6.46 -13.65
C ILE A 226 -4.63 -7.76 -14.36
N TYR A 227 -5.56 -8.53 -13.80
CA TYR A 227 -5.93 -9.86 -14.28
C TYR A 227 -7.32 -9.87 -14.92
N ASP A 228 -7.47 -10.71 -15.93
CA ASP A 228 -8.75 -11.00 -16.58
C ASP A 228 -9.05 -12.52 -16.53
N ASN A 229 -10.06 -12.96 -17.28
CA ASN A 229 -10.50 -14.36 -17.24
C ASN A 229 -9.46 -15.36 -17.77
N ASN A 230 -8.48 -14.90 -18.55
CA ASN A 230 -7.42 -15.74 -19.10
C ASN A 230 -6.30 -16.02 -18.09
N ASP A 231 -6.18 -15.19 -17.06
CA ASP A 231 -5.09 -15.23 -16.08
C ASP A 231 -5.36 -16.19 -14.91
N VAL A 232 -6.62 -16.59 -14.72
CA VAL A 232 -7.07 -17.37 -13.56
C VAL A 232 -6.26 -18.64 -13.36
N LYS A 233 -5.93 -19.32 -14.46
CA LYS A 233 -5.17 -20.57 -14.41
C LYS A 233 -3.77 -20.35 -13.85
N SER A 234 -3.07 -19.27 -14.25
CA SER A 234 -1.70 -18.98 -13.80
C SER A 234 -1.67 -18.47 -12.35
N ILE A 235 -2.73 -17.82 -11.89
CA ILE A 235 -2.84 -17.38 -10.50
C ILE A 235 -3.19 -18.57 -9.59
N LEU A 236 -4.25 -19.32 -9.91
CA LEU A 236 -4.74 -20.40 -9.05
C LEU A 236 -3.81 -21.63 -8.99
N ASN A 237 -2.97 -21.84 -10.01
CA ASN A 237 -1.95 -22.90 -9.98
C ASN A 237 -0.64 -22.49 -9.27
N ASN A 238 -0.59 -21.30 -8.68
CA ASN A 238 0.55 -20.70 -7.98
C ASN A 238 1.72 -20.23 -8.86
N SER A 239 1.64 -20.31 -10.19
CA SER A 239 2.73 -19.88 -11.08
C SER A 239 3.07 -18.41 -10.83
N TRP A 240 2.05 -17.55 -10.84
CA TRP A 240 2.22 -16.11 -10.60
C TRP A 240 2.86 -15.82 -9.23
N ALA A 241 2.43 -16.51 -8.17
CA ALA A 241 2.99 -16.31 -6.84
C ALA A 241 4.47 -16.70 -6.78
N MET A 242 4.88 -17.75 -7.49
CA MET A 242 6.29 -18.16 -7.55
C MET A 242 7.15 -17.14 -8.29
N ASP A 243 6.64 -16.53 -9.36
CA ASP A 243 7.34 -15.45 -10.08
C ASP A 243 7.58 -14.26 -9.15
N VAL A 244 6.55 -13.88 -8.39
CA VAL A 244 6.60 -12.76 -7.44
C VAL A 244 7.55 -13.03 -6.26
N VAL A 245 7.60 -14.25 -5.73
CA VAL A 245 8.42 -14.61 -4.56
C VAL A 245 9.91 -14.36 -4.80
N ASN A 246 10.38 -14.48 -6.04
CA ASN A 246 11.79 -14.25 -6.39
C ASN A 246 12.17 -12.76 -6.49
N LEU A 247 11.19 -11.87 -6.43
CA LEU A 247 11.42 -10.43 -6.57
C LEU A 247 11.80 -9.75 -5.26
N ASP A 248 11.68 -10.42 -4.11
CA ASP A 248 11.89 -9.82 -2.78
C ASP A 248 11.10 -8.51 -2.55
N CYS A 249 9.95 -8.37 -3.21
CA CYS A 249 9.09 -7.21 -3.06
C CYS A 249 8.26 -7.30 -1.77
N ALA A 250 7.83 -6.15 -1.24
CA ALA A 250 7.06 -6.13 0.01
C ALA A 250 5.61 -6.62 -0.18
N PHE A 251 5.00 -6.23 -1.30
CA PHE A 251 3.59 -6.44 -1.58
C PHE A 251 3.39 -6.90 -3.03
N ALA A 252 2.40 -7.75 -3.23
CA ALA A 252 1.98 -8.16 -4.57
C ALA A 252 0.46 -8.01 -4.71
N PHE A 253 0.04 -7.09 -5.56
CA PHE A 253 -1.35 -6.72 -5.74
C PHE A 253 -1.96 -7.46 -6.94
N LEU A 254 -3.13 -8.05 -6.73
CA LEU A 254 -3.99 -8.54 -7.79
C LEU A 254 -5.19 -7.60 -7.93
N ILE A 255 -5.41 -7.12 -9.16
CA ILE A 255 -6.44 -6.14 -9.50
C ILE A 255 -7.27 -6.72 -10.64
N PRO A 256 -8.59 -6.93 -10.48
CA PRO A 256 -9.41 -7.40 -11.58
C PRO A 256 -9.52 -6.32 -12.66
N SER A 257 -9.48 -6.71 -13.92
CA SER A 257 -9.86 -5.85 -15.04
C SER A 257 -11.38 -5.63 -15.03
N LEU A 258 -11.84 -4.59 -15.74
CA LEU A 258 -13.27 -4.29 -15.89
C LEU A 258 -14.07 -5.42 -16.59
N GLU A 259 -13.38 -6.28 -17.34
CA GLU A 259 -13.98 -7.39 -18.10
C GLU A 259 -13.95 -8.72 -17.33
N CYS A 260 -13.39 -8.74 -16.13
CA CYS A 260 -13.24 -9.95 -15.34
C CYS A 260 -14.59 -10.39 -14.71
N SER A 261 -14.90 -11.69 -14.77
CA SER A 261 -16.16 -12.20 -14.23
C SER A 261 -16.17 -12.24 -12.70
N GLU A 262 -17.34 -12.03 -12.09
CA GLU A 262 -17.53 -12.09 -10.64
C GLU A 262 -17.08 -13.43 -10.04
N GLU A 263 -17.39 -14.55 -10.70
CA GLU A 263 -16.97 -15.89 -10.26
C GLU A 263 -15.45 -16.01 -10.11
N ILE A 264 -14.72 -15.37 -11.02
CA ILE A 264 -13.28 -15.35 -11.04
C ILE A 264 -12.76 -14.45 -9.93
N VAL A 265 -13.31 -13.25 -9.77
CA VAL A 265 -12.97 -12.33 -8.67
C VAL A 265 -13.13 -13.03 -7.31
N VAL A 266 -14.25 -13.75 -7.11
CA VAL A 266 -14.51 -14.53 -5.89
C VAL A 266 -13.47 -15.64 -5.69
N SER A 267 -13.10 -16.34 -6.76
CA SER A 267 -12.11 -17.42 -6.72
C SER A 267 -10.71 -16.90 -6.36
N ILE A 268 -10.28 -15.80 -6.97
CA ILE A 268 -9.00 -15.14 -6.67
C ILE A 268 -8.99 -14.59 -5.24
N ASN A 269 -10.10 -14.00 -4.77
CA ASN A 269 -10.21 -13.54 -3.39
C ASN A 269 -10.01 -14.69 -2.38
N LYS A 270 -10.66 -15.84 -2.63
CA LYS A 270 -10.50 -17.05 -1.80
C LYS A 270 -9.05 -17.54 -1.79
N TYR A 271 -8.40 -17.55 -2.95
CA TYR A 271 -6.98 -17.89 -3.09
C TYR A 271 -6.07 -16.97 -2.26
N ILE A 272 -6.24 -15.65 -2.38
CA ILE A 272 -5.44 -14.65 -1.65
C ILE A 272 -5.67 -14.78 -0.14
N LYS A 273 -6.93 -14.96 0.29
CA LYS A 273 -7.27 -15.16 1.71
C LYS A 273 -6.59 -16.41 2.26
N ASP A 274 -6.69 -17.53 1.56
CA ASP A 274 -6.05 -18.79 1.92
C ASP A 274 -4.51 -18.65 1.98
N ALA A 275 -3.90 -17.98 1.00
CA ALA A 275 -2.47 -17.72 0.98
C ALA A 275 -2.00 -16.88 2.19
N LYS A 276 -2.77 -15.86 2.60
CA LYS A 276 -2.48 -15.04 3.78
C LYS A 276 -2.67 -15.81 5.08
N THR A 277 -3.82 -16.44 5.27
CA THR A 277 -4.15 -17.17 6.50
C THR A 277 -3.18 -18.32 6.75
N ASN A 278 -2.82 -19.06 5.70
CA ASN A 278 -1.88 -20.17 5.80
C ASN A 278 -0.42 -19.77 5.53
N GLN A 279 -0.14 -18.46 5.41
CA GLN A 279 1.20 -17.89 5.28
C GLN A 279 2.03 -18.60 4.20
N LYS A 280 1.46 -18.84 3.03
CA LYS A 280 2.05 -19.75 2.02
C LYS A 280 3.34 -19.20 1.38
N TYR A 281 3.48 -17.88 1.31
CA TYR A 281 4.55 -17.23 0.56
C TYR A 281 5.26 -16.16 1.38
N PRO A 282 6.57 -15.95 1.18
CA PRO A 282 7.32 -14.85 1.77
C PRO A 282 7.08 -13.53 0.99
N VAL A 283 5.82 -13.23 0.69
CA VAL A 283 5.33 -11.98 0.10
C VAL A 283 3.91 -11.76 0.57
N PHE A 284 3.50 -10.50 0.79
CA PHE A 284 2.14 -10.21 1.22
C PHE A 284 1.24 -9.99 0.00
N LEU A 285 0.41 -10.99 -0.30
CA LEU A 285 -0.57 -10.93 -1.40
C LEU A 285 -1.75 -10.06 -1.03
N ILE A 286 -2.12 -9.13 -1.91
CA ILE A 286 -3.20 -8.17 -1.68
C ILE A 286 -4.24 -8.30 -2.80
N ASP A 287 -5.49 -8.50 -2.40
CA ASP A 287 -6.64 -8.25 -3.25
C ASP A 287 -6.95 -6.75 -3.14
N PHE A 288 -6.64 -5.99 -4.19
CA PHE A 288 -6.62 -4.53 -4.10
C PHE A 288 -7.94 -3.97 -3.57
N TYR A 289 -9.07 -4.32 -4.20
CA TYR A 289 -10.37 -3.77 -3.80
C TYR A 289 -10.86 -4.36 -2.48
N LYS A 290 -10.72 -5.67 -2.25
CA LYS A 290 -11.26 -6.30 -1.04
C LYS A 290 -10.47 -5.89 0.21
N ASP A 291 -9.15 -5.80 0.13
CA ASP A 291 -8.32 -5.44 1.27
C ASP A 291 -8.40 -3.95 1.59
N ILE A 292 -8.42 -3.04 0.60
CA ILE A 292 -8.64 -1.59 0.84
C ILE A 292 -10.00 -1.37 1.50
N ASN A 293 -11.05 -2.04 0.99
CA ASN A 293 -12.38 -1.92 1.55
C ASN A 293 -12.49 -2.57 2.94
N HIS A 294 -11.73 -3.64 3.24
CA HIS A 294 -11.67 -4.22 4.58
C HIS A 294 -11.11 -3.20 5.60
N VAL A 295 -10.05 -2.48 5.22
CA VAL A 295 -9.51 -1.38 6.04
C VAL A 295 -10.56 -0.28 6.21
N ASN A 296 -11.24 0.11 5.13
CA ASN A 296 -12.30 1.12 5.15
C ASN A 296 -13.42 0.76 6.13
N LYS A 297 -14.01 -0.43 5.98
CA LYS A 297 -15.07 -0.93 6.88
C LYS A 297 -14.65 -0.89 8.35
N THR A 298 -13.38 -1.14 8.65
CA THR A 298 -12.91 -1.16 10.03
C THR A 298 -12.66 0.25 10.59
N ILE A 299 -12.38 1.23 9.73
CA ILE A 299 -12.19 2.63 10.10
C ILE A 299 -13.53 3.35 10.23
N SER A 300 -14.40 3.27 9.21
CA SER A 300 -15.63 4.05 9.06
C SER A 300 -16.92 3.24 9.05
N GLN A 301 -16.85 1.94 9.35
CA GLN A 301 -18.01 1.04 9.51
C GLN A 301 -18.81 0.74 8.23
N GLU A 302 -18.47 1.31 7.07
CA GLU A 302 -19.17 1.08 5.80
C GLU A 302 -18.27 0.72 4.59
N TYR A 303 -18.91 0.23 3.53
CA TYR A 303 -18.30 -0.23 2.28
C TYR A 303 -18.31 0.86 1.22
N TYR A 304 -17.21 1.59 1.05
CA TYR A 304 -17.13 2.59 0.00
C TYR A 304 -15.68 2.85 -0.40
N LEU A 305 -15.53 3.18 -1.69
CA LEU A 305 -14.28 3.64 -2.29
C LEU A 305 -14.56 4.98 -2.96
N MET A 306 -13.56 5.86 -2.90
CA MET A 306 -13.58 7.14 -3.60
C MET A 306 -12.45 7.16 -4.60
N GLU A 307 -12.80 7.29 -5.86
CA GLU A 307 -11.88 7.28 -6.98
C GLU A 307 -12.10 8.53 -7.83
N PHE A 308 -11.06 9.34 -7.99
CA PHE A 308 -11.05 10.48 -8.89
C PHE A 308 -10.50 10.05 -10.25
N LEU A 309 -11.26 10.35 -11.29
CA LEU A 309 -10.89 10.12 -12.67
C LEU A 309 -10.24 11.39 -13.27
N PRO A 310 -9.56 11.27 -14.41
CA PRO A 310 -8.80 12.38 -15.00
C PRO A 310 -9.69 13.54 -15.44
N ASP A 311 -10.96 13.26 -15.74
CA ASP A 311 -11.99 14.20 -16.19
C ASP A 311 -12.70 14.95 -15.06
N GLU A 312 -12.13 14.93 -13.84
CA GLU A 312 -12.67 15.54 -12.61
C GLU A 312 -13.96 14.89 -12.09
N THR A 313 -14.43 13.82 -12.71
CA THR A 313 -15.48 13.01 -12.12
C THR A 313 -14.90 12.18 -10.98
N PHE A 314 -15.74 11.87 -10.00
CA PHE A 314 -15.39 10.91 -8.97
C PHE A 314 -16.44 9.81 -8.91
N LEU A 315 -15.96 8.57 -8.79
CA LEU A 315 -16.78 7.43 -8.49
C LEU A 315 -16.87 7.30 -6.98
N TYR A 316 -18.11 7.30 -6.49
CA TYR A 316 -18.44 6.96 -5.12
C TYR A 316 -19.18 5.63 -5.13
N THR A 317 -18.46 4.54 -4.92
CA THR A 317 -19.03 3.21 -5.15
C THR A 317 -19.22 2.49 -3.83
N SER A 318 -20.49 2.28 -3.44
CA SER A 318 -20.82 1.19 -2.53
C SER A 318 -20.71 -0.11 -3.33
N LEU A 319 -19.84 -1.03 -2.92
CA LEU A 319 -19.45 -2.23 -3.67
C LEU A 319 -20.60 -3.21 -4.02
N LEU A 320 -21.85 -2.92 -3.68
CA LEU A 320 -23.03 -3.57 -4.26
C LEU A 320 -23.19 -3.34 -5.77
N GLN A 321 -22.37 -2.49 -6.39
CA GLN A 321 -22.37 -2.22 -7.84
C GLN A 321 -21.06 -2.62 -8.56
N LEU A 322 -20.07 -3.19 -7.84
CA LEU A 322 -18.81 -3.71 -8.41
C LEU A 322 -18.61 -5.20 -8.08
N LEU A 323 -19.70 -5.87 -7.70
CA LEU A 323 -19.86 -7.29 -7.42
C LEU A 323 -21.17 -7.76 -8.03
#